data_AF-A0A5B7FYT7-F1
#
_entry.id   AF-A0A5B7FYT7-F1
#
_cell.length_a   1.000
_cell.length_b   1.000
_cell.length_c   1.000
_cell.angle_alpha   90.00
_cell.angle_beta   90.00
_cell.angle_gamma   90.00
#
_symmetry.space_group_name_H-M   'P 1'
#
loop_
_entity.id
_entity.type
_entity.pdbx_description
1 polymer ?
#
loop_
_entity_poly.entity_id
_entity_poly.type
_entity_poly.pdbx_seq_one_letter_code
_entity_poly.pdbx_strand_id
1 'polypeptide(L)'
;MNESYKTVFIEEDEFTEPNRTLHCQGLQEIIVHKQEIGRLLKNLDVRKAMGPDGVSGWALKECKDQLFEPIWEMVTSSLKEGKVPLEWKRANIIPIFK
;
A
#
# COMPACT_ATOMS: atom_id res chain seq x y z
N MET A 1 -24.83 -24.59 7.59
CA MET A 1 -23.74 -23.76 7.03
C MET A 1 -23.85 -23.89 5.52
N ASN A 2 -24.16 -22.83 4.79
CA ASN A 2 -24.62 -22.92 3.39
C ASN A 2 -23.46 -23.30 2.44
N GLU A 3 -23.70 -24.30 1.59
CA GLU A 3 -22.78 -24.77 0.53
C GLU A 3 -22.52 -23.72 -0.57
N SER A 4 -23.25 -22.59 -0.56
CA SER A 4 -23.13 -21.52 -1.55
C SER A 4 -21.81 -20.73 -1.50
N TYR A 5 -21.02 -20.86 -0.42
CA TYR A 5 -19.75 -20.13 -0.26
C TYR A 5 -18.54 -20.97 -0.69
N LYS A 6 -18.70 -22.28 -0.89
CA LYS A 6 -17.58 -23.19 -1.17
C LYS A 6 -16.98 -23.02 -2.57
N THR A 7 -17.72 -22.39 -3.49
CA THR A 7 -17.32 -22.21 -4.89
C THR A 7 -16.69 -20.83 -5.19
N VAL A 8 -16.63 -19.93 -4.20
CA VAL A 8 -15.98 -18.61 -4.34
C VAL A 8 -14.50 -18.68 -3.98
N PHE A 9 -14.07 -19.72 -3.27
CA PHE A 9 -12.67 -20.01 -3.02
C PHE A 9 -12.11 -20.78 -4.22
N ILE A 10 -11.72 -20.02 -5.24
CA ILE A 10 -10.75 -20.50 -6.21
C ILE A 10 -9.49 -20.80 -5.41
N GLU A 11 -8.91 -22.00 -5.53
CA GLU A 11 -7.53 -22.21 -5.11
C GLU A 11 -6.72 -21.17 -5.89
N GLU A 12 -6.24 -20.13 -5.20
CA GLU A 12 -5.37 -19.13 -5.80
C GLU A 12 -4.13 -19.90 -6.27
N ASP A 13 -4.13 -20.28 -7.56
CA ASP A 13 -2.90 -20.62 -8.25
C ASP A 13 -1.94 -19.49 -7.92
N GLU A 14 -0.81 -19.86 -7.34
CA GLU A 14 0.25 -18.96 -6.91
C GLU A 14 0.51 -18.01 -8.09
N PHE A 15 -0.03 -16.78 -7.99
CA PHE A 15 -0.09 -15.85 -9.12
C PHE A 15 1.33 -15.56 -9.54
N THR A 16 1.79 -16.33 -10.52
CA THR A 16 3.11 -16.18 -11.12
C THR A 16 2.90 -15.11 -12.16
N GLU A 17 2.92 -13.87 -11.69
CA GLU A 17 2.94 -12.68 -12.53
C GLU A 17 4.01 -12.96 -13.61
N PRO A 18 3.62 -13.15 -14.90
CA PRO A 18 4.64 -13.30 -15.93
C PRO A 18 5.46 -12.03 -15.85
N ASN A 19 6.77 -12.18 -15.66
CA ASN A 19 7.73 -11.12 -15.39
C ASN A 19 7.81 -10.18 -16.60
N ARG A 20 6.72 -9.45 -16.87
CA ARG A 20 6.62 -8.44 -17.90
C ARG A 20 7.19 -7.20 -17.26
N THR A 21 8.50 -7.05 -17.39
CA THR A 21 9.16 -5.76 -17.26
C THR A 21 8.60 -4.84 -18.35
N LEU A 22 7.42 -4.29 -18.10
CA LEU A 22 6.98 -3.10 -18.79
C LEU A 22 7.92 -2.00 -18.34
N HIS A 23 8.87 -1.66 -19.22
CA HIS A 23 9.77 -0.54 -19.02
C HIS A 23 8.98 0.76 -19.22
N CYS A 24 8.12 1.07 -18.25
CA CYS A 24 7.33 2.28 -18.20
C CYS A 24 8.22 3.40 -17.64
N GLN A 25 8.69 4.30 -18.50
CA GLN A 25 9.49 5.47 -18.10
C GLN A 25 8.65 6.62 -17.50
N GLY A 26 7.32 6.50 -17.52
CA GLY A 26 6.43 7.57 -17.08
C GLY A 26 6.40 7.80 -15.57
N LEU A 27 6.77 6.80 -14.76
CA LEU A 27 6.76 6.95 -13.30
C LEU A 27 7.96 7.78 -12.81
N GLN A 28 9.06 7.79 -13.56
CA GLN A 28 10.27 8.55 -13.23
C GLN A 28 10.11 10.07 -13.39
N GLU A 29 9.10 10.51 -14.13
CA GLU A 29 8.77 11.93 -14.31
C GLU A 29 7.95 12.50 -13.15
N ILE A 30 7.42 11.65 -12.27
CA ILE A 30 6.60 12.07 -11.13
C ILE A 30 7.51 12.62 -10.02
N ILE A 31 7.38 13.90 -9.74
CA ILE A 31 8.08 14.57 -8.64
C ILE A 31 7.18 14.56 -7.41
N VAL A 32 7.64 13.89 -6.35
CA VAL A 32 6.96 13.90 -5.05
C VAL A 32 7.54 15.02 -4.20
N HIS A 33 6.73 16.04 -3.91
CA HIS A 33 7.13 17.11 -3.02
C HIS A 33 6.99 16.73 -1.54
N LYS A 34 7.96 17.16 -0.74
CA LYS A 34 7.95 16.95 0.71
C LYS A 34 6.68 17.50 1.37
N GLN A 35 6.26 18.69 0.98
CA GLN A 35 5.05 19.33 1.50
C GLN A 35 3.80 18.48 1.27
N GLU A 36 3.76 17.72 0.18
CA GLU A 36 2.64 16.86 -0.17
C GLU A 36 2.51 15.67 0.79
N ILE A 37 3.63 14.98 1.05
CA ILE A 37 3.66 13.87 2.02
C ILE A 37 3.28 14.36 3.42
N GLY A 38 3.79 15.52 3.84
CA GLY A 38 3.43 16.10 5.14
C GLY A 38 1.95 16.46 5.25
N ARG A 39 1.36 16.99 4.17
CA ARG A 39 -0.08 17.27 4.07
C ARG A 39 -0.91 15.99 4.16
N LEU A 40 -0.50 14.93 3.48
CA LEU A 40 -1.18 13.62 3.49
C LEU A 40 -1.16 12.99 4.89
N LEU A 41 0.01 12.98 5.56
CA LEU A 41 0.13 12.46 6.93
C LEU A 41 -0.73 13.25 7.92
N LYS A 42 -0.79 14.58 7.79
CA LYS A 42 -1.64 15.44 8.62
C LYS A 42 -3.13 15.14 8.42
N ASN A 43 -3.55 14.84 7.20
CA ASN A 43 -4.95 14.66 6.82
C ASN A 43 -5.41 13.18 6.88
N LEU A 44 -4.58 12.28 7.42
CA LEU A 44 -4.92 10.88 7.54
C LEU A 44 -6.16 10.67 8.41
N ASP A 45 -7.10 9.83 7.96
CA ASP A 45 -8.26 9.41 8.76
C ASP A 45 -7.85 8.32 9.74
N VAL A 46 -7.76 8.69 11.01
CA VAL A 46 -7.33 7.81 12.11
C VAL A 46 -8.31 6.67 12.39
N ARG A 47 -9.52 6.70 11.84
CA ARG A 47 -10.55 5.65 12.01
C ARG A 47 -10.41 4.51 11.01
N LYS A 48 -9.54 4.65 10.00
CA LYS A 48 -9.28 3.58 9.04
C LYS A 48 -8.58 2.40 9.73
N ALA A 49 -8.80 1.21 9.18
CA ALA A 49 -8.11 0.01 9.62
C ALA A 49 -6.59 0.20 9.52
N MET A 50 -5.87 -0.42 10.45
CA MET A 50 -4.42 -0.48 10.42
C MET A 50 -3.93 -1.23 9.18
N GLY A 51 -2.71 -0.89 8.75
CA GLY A 51 -2.02 -1.67 7.73
C GLY A 51 -1.72 -3.09 8.20
N PRO A 52 -1.25 -3.97 7.31
CA PRO A 52 -0.78 -5.31 7.68
C PRO A 52 0.44 -5.28 8.63
N ASP A 53 1.10 -4.13 8.75
CA ASP A 53 2.17 -3.83 9.69
C ASP A 53 1.67 -3.50 11.12
N GLY A 54 0.35 -3.43 11.32
CA GLY A 54 -0.25 -3.07 12.61
C GLY A 54 -0.15 -1.59 12.96
N VAL A 55 0.35 -0.74 12.05
CA VAL A 55 0.50 0.68 12.31
C VAL A 55 -0.84 1.38 12.10
N SER A 56 -1.34 2.00 13.17
CA SER A 56 -2.61 2.74 13.12
C SER A 56 -2.43 4.11 12.46
N GLY A 57 -3.51 4.64 11.88
CA GLY A 57 -3.49 6.00 11.35
C GLY A 57 -3.23 7.07 12.42
N TRP A 58 -3.58 6.79 13.68
CA TRP A 58 -3.23 7.65 14.82
C TRP A 58 -1.71 7.70 15.03
N ALA A 59 -1.04 6.54 15.06
CA ALA A 59 0.41 6.48 15.23
C ALA A 59 1.17 7.20 14.11
N LEU A 60 0.73 7.05 12.85
CA LEU A 60 1.32 7.76 11.72
C LEU A 60 1.20 9.28 11.84
N LYS A 61 0.08 9.76 12.39
CA LYS A 61 -0.20 11.19 12.52
C LYS A 61 0.56 11.81 13.70
N GLU A 62 0.69 11.07 14.79
CA GLU A 62 1.46 11.48 15.98
C GLU A 62 2.97 11.52 15.67
N CYS A 63 3.48 10.48 15.01
CA CYS A 63 4.89 10.36 14.63
C CYS A 63 5.22 11.01 13.28
N LYS A 64 4.38 11.94 12.79
CA LYS A 64 4.52 12.48 11.42
C LYS A 64 5.88 13.12 11.21
N ASP A 65 6.42 13.83 12.20
CA ASP A 65 7.65 14.61 12.02
C ASP A 65 8.89 13.70 11.92
N GLN A 66 8.84 12.52 12.53
CA GLN A 66 9.89 11.50 12.47
C GLN A 66 9.74 10.60 11.23
N LEU A 67 8.50 10.28 10.85
CA LEU A 67 8.19 9.37 9.74
C LEU A 67 8.15 10.06 8.37
N PHE A 68 8.00 11.38 8.37
CA PHE A 68 7.86 12.19 7.17
C PHE A 68 8.99 11.92 6.15
N GLU A 69 10.23 12.04 6.59
CA GLU A 69 11.42 11.91 5.75
C GLU A 69 11.57 10.49 5.18
N PRO A 70 11.56 9.41 5.98
CA PRO A 70 11.69 8.06 5.45
C PRO A 70 10.53 7.66 4.52
N ILE A 71 9.30 8.13 4.79
CA ILE A 71 8.16 7.88 3.90
C ILE A 71 8.36 8.56 2.55
N TRP A 72 8.82 9.82 2.55
CA TRP A 72 9.10 10.55 1.31
C TRP A 72 10.20 9.88 0.49
N GLU A 73 11.29 9.45 1.13
CA GLU A 73 12.40 8.74 0.45
C GLU A 73 11.92 7.42 -0.14
N MET A 74 11.15 6.63 0.61
CA MET A 74 10.61 5.35 0.16
C MET A 74 9.71 5.49 -1.07
N VAL A 75 8.76 6.44 -1.04
CA VAL A 75 7.85 6.68 -2.18
C VAL A 75 8.61 7.20 -3.40
N THR A 76 9.53 8.15 -3.19
CA THR A 76 10.32 8.74 -4.28
C THR A 76 11.23 7.70 -4.93
N SER A 77 11.87 6.85 -4.13
CA SER A 77 12.74 5.78 -4.64
C SER A 77 11.93 4.73 -5.40
N SER A 78 10.76 4.35 -4.87
CA SER A 78 9.84 3.42 -5.53
C SER A 78 9.40 3.90 -6.92
N LEU A 79 9.06 5.19 -7.05
CA LEU A 79 8.69 5.80 -8.33
C LEU A 79 9.87 5.87 -9.32
N LYS A 80 11.06 6.28 -8.83
CA LYS A 80 12.27 6.35 -9.66
C LYS A 80 12.70 4.98 -10.19
N GLU A 81 12.64 3.96 -9.35
CA GLU A 81 13.01 2.60 -9.74
C GLU A 81 11.90 1.89 -10.53
N GLY A 82 10.68 2.44 -10.51
CA GLY A 82 9.49 1.76 -11.05
C GLY A 82 9.19 0.44 -10.32
N LYS A 83 9.61 0.32 -9.05
CA LYS A 83 9.49 -0.88 -8.23
C LYS A 83 8.75 -0.56 -6.96
N VAL A 84 7.74 -1.36 -6.64
CA VAL A 84 7.01 -1.29 -5.37
C VAL A 84 7.28 -2.55 -4.55
N PRO A 85 7.35 -2.45 -3.21
CA PRO A 85 7.42 -3.63 -2.35
C PRO A 85 6.30 -4.61 -2.63
N LEU A 86 6.59 -5.91 -2.55
CA LEU A 86 5.59 -6.95 -2.77
C LEU A 86 4.41 -6.84 -1.80
N GLU A 87 4.67 -6.41 -0.56
CA GLU A 87 3.62 -6.17 0.43
C GLU A 87 2.59 -5.13 -0.03
N TRP A 88 3.00 -4.13 -0.81
CA TRP A 88 2.09 -3.10 -1.31
C TRP A 88 1.21 -3.57 -2.46
N LYS A 89 1.63 -4.65 -3.13
CA LYS A 89 0.84 -5.31 -4.19
C LYS A 89 -0.19 -6.29 -3.62
N ARG A 90 -0.03 -6.73 -2.38
CA ARG A 90 -0.93 -7.68 -1.73
C ARG A 90 -2.10 -6.96 -1.04
N ALA A 91 -3.30 -7.51 -1.18
CA ALA A 91 -4.48 -7.06 -0.46
C ALA A 91 -4.89 -8.12 0.58
N ASN A 92 -5.08 -7.71 1.83
CA ASN A 92 -5.65 -8.59 2.85
C ASN A 92 -7.19 -8.47 2.83
N ILE A 93 -7.87 -9.46 2.27
CA ILE A 93 -9.34 -9.47 2.16
C ILE A 93 -9.90 -10.33 3.29
N ILE A 94 -10.49 -9.68 4.29
CA ILE A 94 -11.18 -10.37 5.40
C ILE A 94 -12.69 -10.27 5.17
N PRO A 95 -13.41 -11.39 5.01
CA PRO A 95 -14.87 -11.36 4.88
C PRO A 95 -15.50 -10.90 6.20
N ILE A 96 -16.34 -9.87 6.12
CA ILE A 96 -17.16 -9.40 7.25
C ILE A 96 -18.49 -10.14 7.17
N PHE A 97 -18.75 -11.02 8.12
CA PHE A 97 -20.06 -11.65 8.26
C PHE A 97 -21.06 -10.59 8.74
N LYS A 98 -22.17 -10.43 8.01
CA LYS A 98 -23.28 -9.55 8.38
C LYS A 98 -24.56 -10.36 8.53
#